data_AF-A0A832TQT6-F1
#
_entry.id   AF-A0A832TQT6-F1
#
_cell.length_a   1.000
_cell.length_b   1.000
_cell.length_c   1.000
_cell.angle_alpha   90.00
_cell.angle_beta   90.00
_cell.angle_gamma   90.00
#
_symmetry.space_group_name_H-M   'P 1'
#
loop_
_entity.id
_entity.type
_entity.pdbx_description
1 polymer ?
#
loop_
_entity_poly.entity_id
_entity_poly.type
_entity_poly.pdbx_seq_one_letter_code
_entity_poly.pdbx_strand_id
1 'polypeptide(L)'
;MKLKQFRIILFLIVVLMGTVLSFAFSIGNPTLAVSVFLAGAAAIYLCKSRVEGVVEDERVYQIGQKASHVTLRIVILGLAIGGVVLISMKDLYPGYTDFGFFMAYASCGILVLYSLFYKHYNREYGG
;
A
#
# COMPACT_ATOMS: atom_id res chain seq x y z
N MET A 1 -21.63 -10.44 -7.29
CA MET A 1 -21.53 -8.95 -7.19
C MET A 1 -20.82 -8.33 -8.39
N LYS A 2 -21.33 -7.23 -8.97
CA LYS A 2 -20.70 -6.58 -10.14
C LYS A 2 -19.40 -5.84 -9.76
N LEU A 3 -18.39 -5.87 -10.63
CA LEU A 3 -17.07 -5.21 -10.42
C LEU A 3 -17.15 -3.72 -10.03
N LYS A 4 -18.07 -2.96 -10.63
CA LYS A 4 -18.27 -1.54 -10.29
C LYS A 4 -18.74 -1.36 -8.83
N GLN A 5 -19.63 -2.24 -8.36
CA GLN A 5 -20.10 -2.22 -6.98
C GLN A 5 -19.00 -2.66 -6.01
N PHE A 6 -18.21 -3.67 -6.37
CA PHE A 6 -17.03 -4.07 -5.58
C PHE A 6 -16.05 -2.91 -5.39
N ARG A 7 -15.73 -2.16 -6.46
CA ARG A 7 -14.81 -1.02 -6.37
C ARG A 7 -15.31 0.08 -5.42
N ILE A 8 -16.61 0.37 -5.44
CA ILE A 8 -17.21 1.36 -4.53
C ILE A 8 -17.13 0.87 -3.08
N ILE A 9 -17.46 -0.40 -2.83
CA ILE A 9 -17.40 -0.98 -1.49
C ILE A 9 -15.95 -1.02 -0.98
N LEU A 10 -15.00 -1.42 -1.83
CA LEU A 10 -13.58 -1.42 -1.51
C LEU A 10 -13.12 0.00 -1.11
N PHE A 11 -13.50 1.01 -1.90
CA PHE A 11 -13.17 2.40 -1.61
C PHE A 11 -13.73 2.84 -0.25
N LEU A 12 -14.99 2.52 0.05
CA LEU A 12 -15.60 2.82 1.35
C LEU A 12 -14.88 2.12 2.52
N ILE A 13 -14.53 0.85 2.37
CA ILE A 13 -13.77 0.11 3.39
C ILE A 13 -12.42 0.78 3.65
N VAL A 14 -11.69 1.15 2.59
CA VAL A 14 -10.37 1.79 2.73
C VAL A 14 -10.48 3.15 3.41
N VAL A 15 -11.45 3.98 3.04
CA VAL A 15 -11.69 5.28 3.68
C VAL A 15 -12.01 5.10 5.17
N LEU A 16 -12.90 4.16 5.51
CA LEU A 16 -13.30 3.90 6.90
C LEU A 16 -12.14 3.33 7.72
N MET A 17 -11.34 2.42 7.14
CA MET A 17 -10.12 1.94 7.80
C MET A 17 -9.15 3.09 8.07
N GLY A 18 -8.95 3.99 7.11
CA GLY A 18 -8.04 5.12 7.24
C GLY A 18 -8.44 6.08 8.37
N THR A 19 -9.73 6.38 8.51
CA THR A 19 -10.23 7.25 9.59
C THR A 19 -10.08 6.59 10.95
N VAL A 20 -10.45 5.30 11.08
CA VAL A 20 -10.37 4.58 12.35
C VAL A 20 -8.91 4.34 12.78
N LEU A 21 -8.01 4.03 11.84
CA LEU A 21 -6.58 3.88 12.12
C LEU A 21 -5.98 5.20 12.60
N SER A 22 -6.32 6.32 11.96
CA SER A 22 -5.85 7.65 12.38
C SER A 22 -6.27 7.96 13.82
N PHE A 23 -7.51 7.61 14.19
CA PHE A 23 -8.00 7.75 15.56
C PHE A 23 -7.30 6.81 16.55
N ALA A 24 -7.08 5.54 16.17
CA ALA A 24 -6.38 4.57 17.01
C ALA A 24 -4.94 5.01 17.32
N PHE A 25 -4.24 5.59 16.33
CA PHE A 25 -2.91 6.18 16.53
C PHE A 25 -2.94 7.37 17.48
N SER A 26 -3.96 8.23 17.41
CA SER A 26 -4.10 9.37 18.33
C SER A 26 -4.30 8.94 19.79
N ILE A 27 -4.91 7.78 20.03
CA ILE A 27 -5.11 7.22 21.38
C ILE A 27 -3.85 6.45 21.85
N GLY A 28 -2.92 6.14 20.95
CA GLY A 28 -1.72 5.36 21.27
C GLY A 28 -2.03 3.90 21.60
N ASN A 29 -3.17 3.36 21.16
CA ASN A 29 -3.55 1.98 21.42
C ASN A 29 -3.20 1.08 20.21
N PRO A 30 -2.08 0.34 20.23
CA PRO A 30 -1.65 -0.48 19.10
C PRO A 30 -2.59 -1.66 18.84
N THR A 31 -3.27 -2.18 19.87
CA THR A 31 -4.18 -3.33 19.72
C THR A 31 -5.42 -2.99 18.90
N LEU A 32 -5.93 -1.76 19.04
CA LEU A 32 -7.04 -1.26 18.22
C LEU A 32 -6.60 -1.09 16.76
N ALA A 33 -5.39 -0.56 16.51
CA ALA A 33 -4.89 -0.40 15.16
C ALA A 33 -4.75 -1.75 14.43
N VAL A 34 -4.18 -2.76 15.11
CA VAL A 34 -4.00 -4.10 14.53
C VAL A 34 -5.34 -4.78 14.28
N SER A 35 -6.29 -4.71 15.22
CA SER A 35 -7.60 -5.35 15.06
C SER A 35 -8.42 -4.76 13.92
N VAL A 36 -8.40 -3.43 13.76
CA VAL A 36 -9.07 -2.72 12.64
C VAL A 36 -8.43 -3.10 11.30
N PHE A 37 -7.11 -3.21 11.25
CA PHE A 37 -6.40 -3.62 10.04
C PHE A 37 -6.81 -5.05 9.62
N LEU A 38 -6.80 -6.00 10.55
CA LEU A 38 -7.20 -7.38 10.30
C LEU A 38 -8.69 -7.49 9.90
N ALA A 39 -9.58 -6.77 10.59
CA ALA A 39 -11.00 -6.76 10.28
C ALA A 39 -11.28 -6.22 8.87
N GLY A 40 -10.59 -5.13 8.49
CA GLY A 40 -10.71 -4.55 7.16
C GLY A 40 -10.17 -5.49 6.07
N ALA A 41 -9.02 -6.12 6.31
CA ALA A 41 -8.46 -7.12 5.39
C ALA A 41 -9.41 -8.32 5.20
N ALA A 42 -10.00 -8.81 6.29
CA ALA A 42 -10.99 -9.88 6.25
C ALA A 42 -12.26 -9.46 5.49
N ALA A 43 -12.75 -8.24 5.71
CA ALA A 43 -13.90 -7.70 4.99
C ALA A 43 -13.65 -7.63 3.47
N ILE A 44 -12.47 -7.16 3.06
CA ILE A 44 -12.08 -7.13 1.64
C ILE A 44 -12.03 -8.54 1.05
N TYR A 45 -11.43 -9.49 1.77
CA TYR A 45 -11.33 -10.88 1.34
C TYR A 45 -12.72 -11.53 1.12
N LEU A 46 -13.64 -11.34 2.08
CA LEU A 46 -15.01 -11.84 1.99
C LEU A 46 -15.83 -11.15 0.90
N CYS A 47 -15.61 -9.86 0.65
CA CYS A 47 -16.25 -9.16 -0.47
C CYS A 47 -15.72 -9.64 -1.83
N LYS A 48 -14.41 -9.95 -1.92
CA LYS A 48 -13.76 -10.44 -3.14
C LYS A 48 -14.29 -11.82 -3.54
N SER A 49 -14.53 -12.72 -2.59
CA SER A 49 -15.06 -14.06 -2.86
C SER A 49 -16.50 -14.06 -3.39
N ARG A 50 -17.25 -12.95 -3.25
CA ARG A 50 -18.63 -12.78 -3.76
C ARG A 50 -18.72 -12.06 -5.11
N VAL A 51 -17.58 -11.71 -5.73
CA VAL A 51 -17.57 -11.10 -7.07
C VAL A 51 -17.78 -12.19 -8.11
N GLU A 52 -18.85 -12.07 -8.90
CA GLU A 52 -19.20 -13.07 -9.93
C GLU A 52 -18.64 -12.62 -11.28
N GLY A 53 -18.15 -13.59 -12.06
CA GLY A 53 -17.95 -13.40 -13.50
C GLY A 53 -16.80 -12.48 -13.87
N VAL A 54 -15.62 -12.64 -13.27
CA VAL A 54 -14.41 -12.13 -13.90
C VAL A 54 -13.84 -13.26 -14.76
N VAL A 55 -14.20 -13.27 -16.04
CA VAL A 55 -13.32 -13.86 -17.04
C VAL A 55 -12.12 -12.92 -17.08
N GLU A 56 -11.04 -13.27 -16.37
CA GLU A 56 -9.80 -12.50 -16.37
C GLU A 56 -9.19 -12.58 -17.77
N ASP A 57 -9.58 -11.63 -18.61
CA ASP A 57 -8.96 -11.43 -19.91
C ASP A 57 -7.52 -10.96 -19.71
N GLU A 58 -6.59 -11.41 -20.56
CA GLU A 58 -5.16 -11.05 -20.47
C GLU A 58 -4.92 -9.54 -20.36
N ARG A 59 -5.82 -8.75 -20.95
CA ARG A 59 -5.83 -7.29 -20.89
C ARG A 59 -5.94 -6.73 -19.47
N VAL A 60 -6.69 -7.38 -18.59
CA VAL A 60 -6.85 -6.96 -17.19
C VAL A 60 -5.52 -7.11 -16.44
N TYR A 61 -4.81 -8.20 -16.68
CA TYR A 61 -3.48 -8.45 -16.11
C TYR A 61 -2.48 -7.39 -16.56
N GLN A 62 -2.42 -7.09 -17.87
CA GLN A 62 -1.52 -6.06 -18.41
C GLN A 62 -1.80 -4.67 -17.84
N ILE A 63 -3.07 -4.28 -17.71
CA ILE A 63 -3.45 -3.01 -17.09
C ILE A 63 -3.04 -2.98 -15.62
N GLY A 64 -3.27 -4.08 -14.89
CA GLY A 64 -2.86 -4.24 -13.50
C GLY A 64 -1.35 -4.05 -13.33
N GLN A 65 -0.54 -4.77 -14.11
CA GLN A 65 0.91 -4.67 -14.09
C GLN A 65 1.38 -3.23 -14.36
N LYS A 66 0.84 -2.58 -15.40
CA LYS A 66 1.21 -1.19 -15.73
C LYS A 66 0.84 -0.21 -14.60
N ALA A 67 -0.34 -0.37 -14.01
CA ALA A 67 -0.77 0.45 -12.87
C ALA A 67 0.16 0.24 -11.67
N SER A 68 0.48 -1.01 -11.33
CA SER A 68 1.38 -1.35 -10.22
C SER A 68 2.78 -0.74 -10.38
N HIS A 69 3.38 -0.79 -11.58
CA HIS A 69 4.69 -0.17 -11.82
C HIS A 69 4.65 1.35 -11.66
N VAL A 70 3.60 2.02 -12.16
CA VAL A 70 3.46 3.48 -12.01
C VAL A 70 3.26 3.85 -10.54
N THR A 71 2.39 3.14 -9.81
CA THR A 71 2.18 3.35 -8.37
C THR A 71 3.47 3.19 -7.60
N LEU A 72 4.21 2.09 -7.84
CA LEU A 72 5.48 1.84 -7.18
C LEU A 72 6.48 2.98 -7.42
N ARG A 73 6.60 3.45 -8.67
CA ARG A 73 7.49 4.56 -9.00
C ARG A 73 7.11 5.85 -8.27
N ILE A 74 5.82 6.20 -8.24
CA ILE A 74 5.33 7.40 -7.55
C ILE A 74 5.58 7.30 -6.04
N VAL A 75 5.27 6.16 -5.42
CA VAL A 75 5.43 5.95 -3.97
C VAL A 75 6.90 6.01 -3.57
N ILE A 76 7.79 5.33 -4.30
CA ILE A 76 9.23 5.33 -3.99
C ILE A 76 9.80 6.75 -4.14
N LEU A 77 9.46 7.46 -5.22
CA LEU A 77 9.90 8.84 -5.39
C LEU A 77 9.38 9.75 -4.29
N GLY A 78 8.10 9.62 -3.91
CA GLY A 78 7.52 10.41 -2.83
C GLY A 78 8.20 10.16 -1.48
N LEU A 79 8.48 8.89 -1.15
CA LEU A 79 9.19 8.51 0.07
C LEU A 79 10.64 8.97 0.07
N ALA A 80 11.35 8.80 -1.05
CA ALA A 80 12.75 9.20 -1.17
C ALA A 80 12.91 10.72 -1.09
N ILE A 81 12.12 11.48 -1.87
CA ILE A 81 12.17 12.95 -1.86
C ILE A 81 11.72 13.47 -0.50
N GLY A 82 10.61 12.96 0.04
CA GLY A 82 10.12 13.35 1.37
C GLY A 82 11.17 13.12 2.44
N GLY A 83 11.76 11.91 2.48
CA GLY A 83 12.81 11.56 3.43
C GLY A 83 14.03 12.49 3.34
N VAL A 84 14.54 12.75 2.13
CA VAL A 84 15.70 13.64 1.93
C VAL A 84 15.39 15.07 2.38
N VAL A 85 14.22 15.60 2.06
CA VAL A 85 13.81 16.95 2.47
C VAL A 85 13.75 17.04 4.00
N LEU A 86 13.08 16.09 4.66
CA LEU A 86 12.95 16.04 6.12
C LEU A 86 14.32 15.94 6.82
N ILE A 87 15.22 15.10 6.31
CA ILE A 87 16.59 14.95 6.84
C ILE A 87 17.40 16.24 6.62
N SER A 88 17.23 16.90 5.48
CA SER A 88 17.94 18.16 5.17
C SER A 88 17.49 19.32 6.06
N MET A 89 16.27 19.27 6.58
CA MET A 89 15.72 20.25 7.52
C MET A 89 16.06 19.95 8.99
N LYS A 90 16.96 19.00 9.28
CA LYS A 90 17.33 18.60 10.65
C LYS A 90 17.72 19.77 11.56
N ASP A 91 18.34 20.81 11.00
CA ASP A 91 18.83 21.95 11.77
C ASP A 91 17.69 22.93 12.14
N LEU A 92 16.59 22.94 11.38
CA LEU A 92 15.39 23.75 11.65
C LEU A 92 14.35 22.99 12.48
N TYR A 93 14.14 21.70 12.20
CA TYR A 93 13.15 20.87 12.87
C TYR A 93 13.70 19.48 13.20
N PRO A 94 14.53 19.35 14.26
CA PRO A 94 15.20 18.09 14.58
C PRO A 94 14.22 16.94 14.88
N GLY A 95 13.01 17.24 15.39
CA GLY A 95 11.99 16.23 15.72
C GLY A 95 11.44 15.44 14.53
N TYR A 96 11.63 15.90 13.29
CA TYR A 96 11.17 15.18 12.10
C TYR A 96 12.27 14.36 11.42
N THR A 97 13.50 14.39 11.94
CA THR A 97 14.65 13.69 11.34
C THR A 97 14.44 12.18 11.33
N ASP A 98 13.92 11.62 12.42
CA ASP A 98 13.63 10.18 12.53
C ASP A 98 12.56 9.73 11.52
N PHE A 99 11.54 10.57 11.30
CA PHE A 99 10.52 10.32 10.28
C PHE A 99 11.12 10.39 8.87
N GLY A 100 12.04 11.32 8.62
CA GLY A 100 12.78 11.41 7.37
C GLY A 100 13.60 10.15 7.08
N PHE A 101 14.32 9.64 8.09
CA PHE A 101 15.04 8.36 7.98
C PHE A 101 14.09 7.18 7.75
N PHE A 102 12.96 7.11 8.45
CA PHE A 102 11.95 6.08 8.22
C PHE A 102 11.47 6.08 6.76
N MET A 103 11.14 7.24 6.19
CA MET A 103 10.71 7.34 4.79
C MET A 103 11.81 6.89 3.82
N ALA A 104 13.07 7.28 4.06
CA ALA A 104 14.20 6.88 3.24
C ALA A 104 14.41 5.34 3.30
N TYR A 105 14.46 4.75 4.49
CA TYR A 105 14.61 3.31 4.66
C TYR A 105 13.42 2.53 4.09
N ALA A 106 12.19 3.04 4.25
CA ALA A 106 11.00 2.43 3.66
C ALA A 106 11.08 2.40 2.13
N SER A 107 11.58 3.47 1.50
CA SER A 107 11.77 3.51 0.04
C SER A 107 12.74 2.41 -0.44
N CYS A 108 13.85 2.21 0.28
CA CYS A 108 14.81 1.15 0.00
C CYS A 108 14.20 -0.24 0.25
N GLY A 109 13.46 -0.41 1.34
CA GLY A 109 12.80 -1.67 1.67
C GLY A 109 11.78 -2.09 0.60
N ILE A 110 10.99 -1.14 0.08
CA ILE A 110 10.04 -1.40 -1.02
C ILE A 110 10.77 -1.80 -2.29
N LEU A 111 11.91 -1.16 -2.62
CA LEU A 111 12.74 -1.56 -3.77
C LEU A 111 13.24 -3.00 -3.63
N VAL A 112 13.78 -3.35 -2.46
CA VAL A 112 14.27 -4.71 -2.20
C VAL A 112 13.14 -5.73 -2.32
N LEU A 113 11.98 -5.47 -1.70
CA LEU A 113 10.81 -6.35 -1.81
C LEU A 113 10.35 -6.51 -3.26
N TYR A 114 10.27 -5.42 -4.00
CA TYR A 114 9.90 -5.46 -5.41
C TYR A 114 10.91 -6.27 -6.24
N SER A 115 12.22 -6.09 -6.01
CA SER A 115 13.25 -6.88 -6.69
C SER A 115 13.16 -8.36 -6.35
N LEU A 116 12.86 -8.72 -5.09
CA LEU A 116 12.66 -10.10 -4.67
C LEU A 116 11.46 -10.74 -5.36
N PHE A 117 10.31 -10.06 -5.35
CA PHE A 117 9.12 -10.55 -6.04
C PHE A 117 9.31 -10.62 -7.54
N TYR A 118 9.91 -9.60 -8.15
CA TYR A 118 10.22 -9.60 -9.56
C TYR A 118 11.13 -10.78 -9.94
N LYS A 119 12.17 -11.05 -9.14
CA LYS A 119 13.03 -12.22 -9.34
C LYS A 119 12.28 -13.55 -9.18
N HIS A 120 11.40 -13.65 -8.18
CA HIS A 120 10.62 -14.86 -7.93
C HIS A 120 9.68 -15.16 -9.10
N TYR A 121 8.86 -14.19 -9.50
CA TYR A 121 7.92 -14.33 -10.61
C TYR A 121 8.63 -14.48 -11.96
N ASN A 122 9.74 -13.79 -12.18
CA ASN A 122 10.52 -13.98 -13.41
C ASN A 122 11.16 -15.37 -13.48
N ARG A 123 11.45 -16.02 -12.35
CA ARG A 123 11.94 -17.39 -12.33
C ARG A 123 10.83 -18.42 -12.60
N GLU A 124 9.61 -18.12 -12.19
CA GLU A 124 8.46 -19.03 -12.32
C GLU A 124 7.70 -18.88 -13.65
N TYR A 125 7.71 -17.68 -14.24
CA TYR A 125 6.95 -17.36 -15.45
C TYR A 125 7.79 -16.76 -16.60
N GLY A 126 9.07 -16.48 -16.38
CA GLY A 126 9.94 -15.77 -17.33
C GLY A 126 10.71 -16.67 -18.31
N GLY A 127 10.41 -17.96 -18.37
CA GLY A 127 11.04 -18.93 -19.28
C GLY A 127 10.63 -20.36 -18.96
#